data_AF-A0A1A8Z1X8-F1
#
_entry.id   AF-A0A1A8Z1X8-F1
#
_cell.length_a   1.000
_cell.length_b   1.000
_cell.length_c   1.000
_cell.angle_alpha   90.00
_cell.angle_beta   90.00
_cell.angle_gamma   90.00
#
_symmetry.space_group_name_H-M   'P 1'
#
loop_
_entity.id
_entity.type
_entity.pdbx_description
1 polymer ?
#
loop_
_entity_poly.entity_id
_entity_poly.type
_entity_poly.pdbx_seq_one_letter_code
_entity_poly.pdbx_strand_id
1 'polypeptide(L)'
;MVSVTRRAAALIAVAACAPLLGAAPAVAGGRAPVRWPAAEPAPGQPGSGSRPQPQPGDVIFVEVTPSTVQPGYLVGIRASCRDNSLPATVVSDAFGRIQVQPQHGLLTASPMVKERTRPGNYRVKLECRGGETASTMLQVVERVAPSRGPATGFGGTAGTGSGGLLVPIGLAFTLAGAVVGVVASRRPRTVPGAARR
;
A
#
# COMPACT_ATOMS: atom_id res chain seq x y z
N MET A 1 -21.83 10.54 -51.58
CA MET A 1 -20.91 9.41 -51.32
C MET A 1 -19.50 9.97 -51.27
N VAL A 2 -18.93 10.16 -50.07
CA VAL A 2 -17.59 10.74 -49.89
C VAL A 2 -16.62 9.61 -49.55
N SER A 3 -15.59 9.51 -50.38
CA SER A 3 -14.58 8.46 -50.40
C SER A 3 -13.70 8.48 -49.15
N VAL A 4 -13.60 7.32 -48.50
CA VAL A 4 -12.68 7.02 -47.41
C VAL A 4 -11.40 6.47 -48.02
N THR A 5 -10.26 7.12 -47.80
CA THR A 5 -8.96 6.45 -47.95
C THR A 5 -8.06 6.90 -46.81
N ARG A 6 -8.02 6.04 -45.79
CA ARG A 6 -7.19 6.11 -44.60
C ARG A 6 -5.74 5.84 -44.96
N ARG A 7 -4.87 6.55 -44.24
CA ARG A 7 -3.41 6.47 -44.27
C ARG A 7 -2.91 5.12 -43.75
N ALA A 8 -1.85 4.65 -44.38
CA ALA A 8 -1.09 3.45 -44.04
C ALA A 8 -0.13 3.66 -42.87
N ALA A 9 0.19 2.54 -42.21
CA ALA A 9 1.41 2.21 -41.44
C ALA A 9 1.67 3.02 -40.14
N ALA A 10 2.23 2.46 -39.08
CA ALA A 10 3.17 1.35 -39.00
C ALA A 10 3.07 0.59 -37.67
N LEU A 11 3.35 -0.71 -37.75
CA LEU A 11 3.54 -1.66 -36.65
C LEU A 11 4.90 -1.41 -35.98
N ILE A 12 4.94 -1.37 -34.64
CA ILE A 12 6.20 -1.39 -33.87
C ILE A 12 6.40 -2.82 -33.37
N ALA A 13 7.44 -3.48 -33.90
CA ALA A 13 7.89 -4.80 -33.47
C ALA A 13 8.87 -4.64 -32.29
N VAL A 14 8.57 -5.30 -31.16
CA VAL A 14 9.45 -5.39 -29.99
C VAL A 14 10.33 -6.62 -30.15
N ALA A 15 11.64 -6.42 -30.32
CA ALA A 15 12.62 -7.49 -30.39
C ALA A 15 13.17 -7.80 -28.99
N ALA A 16 12.88 -9.00 -28.50
CA ALA A 16 13.47 -9.59 -27.31
C ALA A 16 14.83 -10.22 -27.66
N CYS A 17 15.87 -9.94 -26.87
CA CYS A 17 17.12 -10.70 -26.90
C CYS A 17 17.26 -11.49 -25.59
N ALA A 18 17.23 -12.81 -25.73
CA ALA A 18 17.48 -13.82 -24.72
C ALA A 18 19.00 -14.21 -24.74
N PRO A 19 19.46 -15.05 -23.78
CA PRO A 19 20.83 -15.05 -23.24
C PRO A 19 21.82 -15.93 -24.02
N LEU A 20 23.12 -15.71 -23.84
CA LEU A 20 24.19 -16.57 -24.34
C LEU A 20 24.95 -17.29 -23.21
N LEU A 21 25.37 -18.51 -23.57
CA LEU A 21 25.92 -19.60 -22.78
C LEU A 21 27.28 -19.29 -22.13
N GLY A 22 27.60 -20.06 -21.07
CA GLY A 22 28.98 -20.30 -20.64
C GLY A 22 29.06 -21.52 -19.71
N ALA A 23 29.82 -22.54 -20.13
CA ALA A 23 29.96 -23.85 -19.49
C ALA A 23 31.25 -23.98 -18.64
N ALA A 24 31.17 -24.83 -17.60
CA ALA A 24 32.25 -25.59 -16.90
C ALA A 24 33.40 -24.80 -16.21
N PRO A 25 34.14 -25.32 -15.19
CA PRO A 25 34.34 -26.73 -14.82
C PRO A 25 34.14 -27.09 -13.33
N ALA A 26 34.16 -28.40 -13.07
CA ALA A 26 34.30 -28.99 -11.75
C ALA A 26 35.71 -28.75 -11.19
N VAL A 27 35.79 -28.15 -10.00
CA VAL A 27 37.00 -28.13 -9.16
C VAL A 27 36.69 -28.87 -7.87
N ALA A 28 37.26 -30.06 -7.76
CA ALA A 28 37.44 -30.77 -6.50
C ALA A 28 38.45 -29.99 -5.65
N GLY A 29 37.95 -29.24 -4.67
CA GLY A 29 38.76 -28.58 -3.65
C GLY A 29 38.32 -29.07 -2.28
N GLY A 30 39.10 -29.97 -1.69
CA GLY A 30 38.90 -30.47 -0.34
C GLY A 30 38.87 -29.31 0.65
N ARG A 31 37.70 -29.05 1.24
CA ARG A 31 37.56 -28.21 2.43
C ARG A 31 37.67 -29.12 3.65
N ALA A 32 38.83 -29.07 4.29
CA ALA A 32 38.96 -29.47 5.68
C ALA A 32 37.83 -28.79 6.50
N PRO A 33 37.18 -29.49 7.44
CA PRO A 33 36.21 -28.85 8.31
C PRO A 33 36.97 -27.83 9.16
N VAL A 34 36.73 -26.55 8.88
CA VAL A 34 37.04 -25.47 9.83
C VAL A 34 36.23 -25.79 11.07
N ARG A 35 36.91 -26.25 12.12
CA ARG A 35 36.34 -26.48 13.44
C ARG A 35 36.10 -25.10 14.04
N TRP A 36 34.87 -24.60 13.90
CA TRP A 36 34.46 -23.38 14.59
C TRP A 36 34.60 -23.62 16.10
N PRO A 37 35.19 -22.70 16.87
CA PRO A 37 35.15 -22.80 18.32
C PRO A 37 33.68 -22.81 18.74
N ALA A 38 33.34 -23.79 19.58
CA ALA A 38 32.03 -23.91 20.20
C ALA A 38 31.69 -22.56 20.84
N ALA A 39 30.70 -21.87 20.28
CA ALA A 39 30.12 -20.72 20.93
C ALA A 39 29.52 -21.22 22.25
N GLU A 40 30.07 -20.70 23.33
CA GLU A 40 29.56 -20.82 24.69
C GLU A 40 28.05 -20.54 24.67
N PRO A 41 27.20 -21.40 25.29
CA PRO A 41 25.77 -21.18 25.30
C PRO A 41 25.47 -19.92 26.11
N ALA A 42 25.19 -18.83 25.40
CA ALA A 42 24.69 -17.60 25.99
C ALA A 42 23.38 -17.90 26.74
N PRO A 43 23.22 -17.45 27.99
CA PRO A 43 22.03 -17.70 28.76
C PRO A 43 20.85 -16.89 28.19
N GLY A 44 19.79 -17.61 27.80
CA GLY A 44 18.42 -17.10 27.78
C GLY A 44 18.12 -16.03 26.72
N GLN A 45 17.98 -16.45 25.47
CA GLN A 45 17.23 -15.67 24.49
C GLN A 45 15.72 -15.95 24.73
N PRO A 46 14.91 -14.96 25.16
CA PRO A 46 13.48 -15.18 25.33
C PRO A 46 12.89 -15.48 23.96
N GLY A 47 12.34 -16.69 23.83
CA GLY A 47 11.80 -17.22 22.59
C GLY A 47 10.87 -16.22 21.92
N SER A 48 11.00 -16.10 20.60
CA SER A 48 10.01 -15.56 19.70
C SER A 48 8.64 -16.16 20.02
N GLY A 49 7.86 -15.41 20.80
CA GLY A 49 6.60 -15.84 21.37
C GLY A 49 5.59 -16.12 20.27
N SER A 50 5.37 -17.39 19.97
CA SER A 50 4.08 -17.89 19.51
C SER A 50 3.05 -17.46 20.56
N ARG A 51 2.39 -16.32 20.35
CA ARG A 51 1.30 -15.87 21.23
C ARG A 51 0.29 -17.04 21.27
N PRO A 52 -0.06 -17.60 22.43
CA PRO A 52 -1.03 -18.68 22.51
C PRO A 52 -2.30 -18.23 21.80
N GLN A 53 -2.59 -18.78 20.61
CA GLN A 53 -3.81 -18.47 19.89
C GLN A 53 -4.90 -19.33 20.53
N PRO A 54 -5.89 -18.75 21.24
CA PRO A 54 -6.92 -19.51 21.91
C PRO A 54 -7.71 -20.30 20.86
N GLN A 55 -7.68 -21.63 20.94
CA GLN A 55 -8.38 -22.49 19.99
C GLN A 55 -9.89 -22.39 20.23
N PRO A 56 -10.73 -22.14 19.22
CA PRO A 56 -12.17 -21.94 19.41
C PRO A 56 -12.88 -23.29 19.60
N GLY A 57 -13.12 -23.67 20.85
CA GLY A 57 -13.96 -24.79 21.24
C GLY A 57 -14.04 -24.85 22.76
N ASP A 58 -15.17 -24.44 23.32
CA ASP A 58 -15.50 -24.40 24.76
C ASP A 58 -14.62 -23.55 25.70
N VAL A 59 -13.55 -22.95 25.19
CA VAL A 59 -12.72 -22.04 25.99
C VAL A 59 -13.30 -20.64 26.02
N ILE A 60 -13.33 -20.07 27.22
CA ILE A 60 -13.76 -18.70 27.45
C ILE A 60 -12.59 -17.79 27.07
N PHE A 61 -12.75 -17.01 26.00
CA PHE A 61 -11.67 -16.18 25.49
C PHE A 61 -12.17 -14.80 25.07
N VAL A 62 -11.22 -13.86 25.06
CA VAL A 62 -11.41 -12.52 24.49
C VAL A 62 -10.19 -12.18 23.63
N GLU A 63 -10.46 -11.88 22.37
CA GLU A 63 -9.52 -11.52 21.34
C GLU A 63 -9.81 -10.10 20.88
N VAL A 64 -8.76 -9.31 20.68
CA VAL A 64 -8.85 -7.92 20.24
C VAL A 64 -8.00 -7.77 18.99
N THR A 65 -8.63 -7.35 17.90
CA THR A 65 -8.01 -7.19 16.57
C THR A 65 -8.27 -5.77 16.07
N PRO A 66 -7.24 -4.94 15.85
CA PRO A 66 -5.82 -5.18 16.13
C PRO A 66 -5.49 -5.05 17.64
N SER A 67 -4.43 -5.73 18.10
CA SER A 67 -3.96 -5.57 19.50
C SER A 67 -3.13 -4.31 19.73
N THR A 68 -2.76 -3.59 18.66
CA THR A 68 -2.08 -2.30 18.67
C THR A 68 -2.91 -1.28 17.89
N VAL A 69 -3.26 -0.15 18.51
CA VAL A 69 -4.18 0.82 17.91
C VAL A 69 -3.86 2.25 18.33
N GLN A 70 -4.20 3.21 17.48
CA GLN A 70 -4.11 4.64 17.81
C GLN A 70 -5.42 5.11 18.49
N PRO A 71 -5.38 6.13 19.36
CA PRO A 71 -6.59 6.76 19.88
C PRO A 71 -7.53 7.18 18.74
N GLY A 72 -8.85 7.03 18.90
CA GLY A 72 -9.86 7.42 17.90
C GLY A 72 -10.14 6.40 16.79
N TYR A 73 -9.51 5.22 16.80
CA TYR A 73 -9.77 4.16 15.82
C TYR A 73 -10.70 3.07 16.38
N LEU A 74 -11.34 2.35 15.47
CA LEU A 74 -12.17 1.18 15.78
C LEU A 74 -11.31 -0.04 16.05
N VAL A 75 -11.67 -0.80 17.09
CA VAL A 75 -11.08 -2.12 17.38
C VAL A 75 -12.14 -3.19 17.29
N GLY A 76 -11.85 -4.30 16.62
CA GLY A 76 -12.68 -5.48 16.62
C GLY A 76 -12.45 -6.30 17.88
N ILE A 77 -13.53 -6.65 18.59
CA ILE A 77 -13.49 -7.54 19.74
C ILE A 77 -14.25 -8.80 19.38
N ARG A 78 -13.60 -9.95 19.56
CA ARG A 78 -14.20 -11.28 19.44
C ARG A 78 -14.07 -11.97 20.78
N ALA A 79 -15.17 -12.48 21.29
CA ALA A 79 -15.23 -13.16 22.56
C ALA A 79 -16.03 -14.45 22.43
N SER A 80 -15.74 -15.39 23.30
CA SER A 80 -16.56 -16.59 23.51
C SER A 80 -16.75 -16.77 25.00
N CYS A 81 -18.01 -16.92 25.41
CA CYS A 81 -18.42 -17.39 26.72
C CYS A 81 -18.83 -18.87 26.60
N ARG A 82 -19.22 -19.50 27.72
CA ARG A 82 -19.84 -20.84 27.68
C ARG A 82 -21.16 -20.85 26.91
N ASP A 83 -21.95 -19.80 27.11
CA ASP A 83 -23.18 -19.55 26.37
C ASP A 83 -23.02 -18.26 25.56
N ASN A 84 -23.00 -18.41 24.24
CA ASN A 84 -22.87 -17.31 23.28
C ASN A 84 -24.23 -16.85 22.73
N SER A 85 -25.36 -17.38 23.22
CA SER A 85 -26.70 -16.95 22.81
C SER A 85 -27.11 -15.63 23.45
N LEU A 86 -26.43 -15.22 24.52
CA LEU A 86 -26.73 -14.03 25.30
C LEU A 86 -25.63 -12.96 25.15
N PRO A 87 -25.99 -11.66 25.20
CA PRO A 87 -25.00 -10.60 25.19
C PRO A 87 -24.16 -10.59 26.47
N ALA A 88 -22.86 -10.33 26.31
CA ALA A 88 -21.91 -10.16 27.39
C ALA A 88 -21.37 -8.73 27.44
N THR A 89 -20.65 -8.39 28.50
CA THR A 89 -20.10 -7.05 28.68
C THR A 89 -18.58 -7.07 28.66
N VAL A 90 -17.98 -6.16 27.90
CA VAL A 90 -16.53 -5.98 27.88
C VAL A 90 -16.20 -4.62 28.47
N VAL A 91 -15.21 -4.59 29.35
CA VAL A 91 -14.79 -3.39 30.08
C VAL A 91 -13.30 -3.14 29.82
N SER A 92 -12.97 -1.91 29.45
CA SER A 92 -11.59 -1.43 29.36
C SER A 92 -11.53 0.08 29.57
N ASP A 93 -10.43 0.61 30.10
CA ASP A 93 -10.29 2.06 30.26
C ASP A 93 -10.16 2.80 28.90
N ALA A 94 -9.71 2.10 27.85
CA ALA A 94 -9.49 2.66 26.52
C ALA A 94 -10.80 3.03 25.79
N PHE A 95 -11.87 2.25 25.97
CA PHE A 95 -13.18 2.44 25.31
C PHE A 95 -14.37 2.51 26.28
N GLY A 96 -14.21 2.08 27.53
CA GLY A 96 -15.26 2.02 28.55
C GLY A 96 -15.93 0.66 28.67
N ARG A 97 -17.22 0.65 29.03
CA ARG A 97 -18.07 -0.55 29.13
C ARG A 97 -18.92 -0.66 27.87
N ILE A 98 -18.80 -1.77 27.15
CA ILE A 98 -19.54 -2.02 25.91
C ILE A 98 -20.21 -3.40 25.97
N GLN A 99 -21.33 -3.55 25.26
CA GLN A 99 -22.00 -4.84 25.12
C GLN A 99 -21.53 -5.52 23.83
N VAL A 100 -21.10 -6.77 23.95
CA VAL A 100 -20.79 -7.64 22.80
C VAL A 100 -22.03 -8.44 22.45
N GLN A 101 -22.34 -8.52 21.16
CA GLN A 101 -23.54 -9.18 20.66
C GLN A 101 -23.22 -10.54 20.04
N PRO A 102 -24.12 -11.53 20.18
CA PRO A 102 -24.02 -12.80 19.47
C PRO A 102 -24.00 -12.60 17.95
N GLN A 103 -22.98 -13.15 17.31
CA GLN A 103 -22.72 -13.13 15.87
C GLN A 103 -22.11 -14.47 15.47
N HIS A 104 -22.87 -15.30 14.75
CA HIS A 104 -22.41 -16.59 14.21
C HIS A 104 -21.79 -17.53 15.26
N GLY A 105 -22.37 -17.57 16.47
CA GLY A 105 -21.90 -18.43 17.57
C GLY A 105 -20.72 -17.86 18.38
N LEU A 106 -20.28 -16.63 18.09
CA LEU A 106 -19.31 -15.88 18.90
C LEU A 106 -19.89 -14.53 19.31
N LEU A 107 -19.30 -13.89 20.31
CA LEU A 107 -19.66 -12.54 20.74
C LEU A 107 -18.75 -11.53 20.04
N THR A 108 -19.32 -10.55 19.33
CA THR A 108 -18.54 -9.57 18.56
C THR A 108 -18.97 -8.14 18.89
N ALA A 109 -18.00 -7.22 18.91
CA ALA A 109 -18.25 -5.77 18.95
C ALA A 109 -17.14 -5.00 18.22
N SER A 110 -17.42 -3.73 17.90
CA SER A 110 -16.44 -2.83 17.30
C SER A 110 -16.45 -1.45 17.96
N PRO A 111 -16.00 -1.34 19.22
CA PRO A 111 -15.94 -0.04 19.89
C PRO A 111 -14.81 0.83 19.35
N MET A 112 -15.01 2.15 19.48
CA MET A 112 -13.98 3.14 19.20
C MET A 112 -13.15 3.42 20.46
N VAL A 113 -11.83 3.48 20.32
CA VAL A 113 -10.94 3.94 21.39
C VAL A 113 -11.10 5.44 21.57
N LYS A 114 -11.26 5.92 22.81
CA LYS A 114 -11.45 7.36 23.07
C LYS A 114 -10.24 8.15 22.55
N GLU A 115 -10.50 9.30 21.93
CA GLU A 115 -9.46 10.14 21.34
C GLU A 115 -8.47 10.70 22.35
N ARG A 116 -8.90 10.89 23.60
CA ARG A 116 -8.09 11.43 24.70
C ARG A 116 -7.42 10.34 25.55
N THR A 117 -7.48 9.08 25.11
CA THR A 117 -6.79 7.97 25.78
C THR A 117 -5.29 8.13 25.64
N ARG A 118 -4.55 8.00 26.76
CA ARG A 118 -3.09 8.08 26.75
C ARG A 118 -2.47 6.86 26.06
N PRO A 119 -1.29 6.98 25.43
CA PRO A 119 -0.55 5.80 24.98
C PRO A 119 -0.21 4.90 26.17
N GLY A 120 -0.39 3.58 26.02
CA GLY A 120 -0.17 2.63 27.10
C GLY A 120 -0.79 1.25 26.86
N ASN A 121 -0.59 0.36 27.82
CA ASN A 121 -1.17 -0.98 27.80
C ASN A 121 -2.47 -0.98 28.62
N TYR A 122 -3.57 -1.33 27.97
CA TYR A 122 -4.91 -1.36 28.55
C TYR A 122 -5.40 -2.80 28.67
N ARG A 123 -5.90 -3.15 29.85
CA ARG A 123 -6.54 -4.44 30.06
C ARG A 123 -7.97 -4.40 29.51
N VAL A 124 -8.33 -5.43 28.78
CA VAL A 124 -9.67 -5.66 28.26
C VAL A 124 -10.23 -6.86 29.00
N LYS A 125 -11.25 -6.62 29.82
CA LYS A 125 -11.91 -7.65 30.64
C LYS A 125 -13.25 -8.00 30.03
N LEU A 126 -13.47 -9.27 29.73
CA LEU A 126 -14.77 -9.83 29.38
C LEU A 126 -15.47 -10.28 30.67
N GLU A 127 -16.74 -9.90 30.79
CA GLU A 127 -17.66 -10.30 31.86
C GLU A 127 -18.83 -11.05 31.22
N CYS A 128 -18.81 -12.39 31.35
CA CYS A 128 -19.89 -13.26 30.91
C CYS A 128 -21.04 -13.23 31.94
N ARG A 129 -22.26 -13.54 31.50
CA ARG A 129 -23.44 -13.63 32.39
C ARG A 129 -23.33 -14.76 33.41
N GLY A 130 -22.61 -15.83 33.09
CA GLY A 130 -22.33 -16.97 33.98
C GLY A 130 -21.27 -16.67 35.06
N GLY A 131 -20.77 -15.44 35.15
CA GLY A 131 -19.75 -15.04 36.11
C GLY A 131 -18.33 -15.35 35.67
N GLU A 132 -18.14 -16.00 34.53
CA GLU A 132 -16.81 -16.23 34.00
C GLU A 132 -16.20 -14.95 33.41
N THR A 133 -14.88 -14.84 33.54
CA THR A 133 -14.16 -13.68 33.03
C THR A 133 -12.92 -14.12 32.27
N ALA A 134 -12.64 -13.40 31.20
CA ALA A 134 -11.40 -13.53 30.44
C ALA A 134 -10.78 -12.15 30.30
N SER A 135 -9.45 -12.09 30.22
CA SER A 135 -8.76 -10.82 30.04
C SER A 135 -7.71 -10.90 28.93
N THR A 136 -7.64 -9.85 28.13
CA THR A 136 -6.60 -9.65 27.12
C THR A 136 -6.03 -8.24 27.21
N MET A 137 -4.97 -7.99 26.46
CA MET A 137 -4.22 -6.73 26.49
C MET A 137 -4.35 -6.02 25.14
N LEU A 138 -4.74 -4.75 25.19
CA LEU A 138 -4.75 -3.82 24.07
C LEU A 138 -3.66 -2.77 24.29
N GLN A 139 -2.79 -2.58 23.29
CA GLN A 139 -1.76 -1.56 23.33
C GLN A 139 -2.21 -0.34 22.53
N VAL A 140 -2.33 0.79 23.21
CA VAL A 140 -2.57 2.07 22.57
C VAL A 140 -1.24 2.75 22.31
N VAL A 141 -0.93 2.97 21.04
CA VAL A 141 0.31 3.63 20.63
C VAL A 141 0.07 5.13 20.46
N GLU A 142 1.13 5.92 20.61
CA GLU A 142 1.08 7.34 20.31
C GLU A 142 0.72 7.55 18.83
N ARG A 143 -0.07 8.61 18.54
CA ARG A 143 -0.31 9.03 17.17
C ARG A 143 0.99 9.61 16.61
N VAL A 144 1.80 8.76 15.99
CA VAL A 144 2.90 9.22 15.14
C VAL A 144 2.31 9.74 13.84
N ALA A 145 2.39 11.05 13.63
CA ALA A 145 2.19 11.62 12.31
C ALA A 145 3.28 11.03 11.40
N PRO A 146 2.94 10.33 10.31
CA PRO A 146 3.96 9.83 9.39
C PRO A 146 4.74 11.03 8.87
N SER A 147 6.05 11.05 9.13
CA SER A 147 6.94 12.04 8.53
C SER A 147 6.73 11.96 7.03
N ARG A 148 6.22 13.04 6.44
CA ARG A 148 6.15 13.18 4.99
C ARG A 148 7.57 12.91 4.49
N GLY A 149 7.72 11.82 3.74
CA GLY A 149 8.99 11.48 3.14
C GLY A 149 9.52 12.70 2.38
N PRO A 150 10.85 12.86 2.25
CA PRO A 150 11.42 13.94 1.47
C PRO A 150 10.68 14.01 0.14
N ALA A 151 10.19 15.18 -0.24
CA ALA A 151 9.46 15.44 -1.48
C ALA A 151 10.39 15.31 -2.70
N THR A 152 11.06 14.17 -2.81
CA THR A 152 11.78 13.66 -3.97
C THR A 152 10.79 13.04 -4.95
N GLY A 153 9.58 13.60 -5.03
CA GLY A 153 8.75 13.48 -6.20
C GLY A 153 9.40 14.32 -7.27
N PHE A 154 10.20 13.69 -8.13
CA PHE A 154 10.77 14.24 -9.36
C PHE A 154 9.65 14.50 -10.40
N GLY A 155 8.54 15.13 -9.98
CA GLY A 155 7.35 15.43 -10.78
C GLY A 155 7.15 16.92 -11.05
N GLY A 156 8.12 17.77 -10.67
CA GLY A 156 8.02 19.23 -10.75
C GLY A 156 8.53 19.86 -12.06
N THR A 157 9.07 19.09 -13.01
CA THR A 157 9.58 19.68 -14.27
C THR A 157 8.49 19.99 -15.30
N ALA A 158 7.21 19.76 -14.98
CA ALA A 158 6.10 20.07 -15.88
C ALA A 158 5.62 21.55 -15.85
N GLY A 159 6.12 22.36 -14.92
CA GLY A 159 5.90 23.81 -14.91
C GLY A 159 6.81 24.41 -13.86
N THR A 160 7.90 25.09 -14.20
CA THR A 160 7.91 26.54 -14.37
C THR A 160 9.25 27.03 -14.95
N GLY A 161 9.74 26.45 -16.05
CA GLY A 161 11.03 26.89 -16.63
C GLY A 161 11.10 26.96 -18.16
N SER A 162 10.54 25.98 -18.86
CA SER A 162 10.68 25.88 -20.33
C SER A 162 9.39 25.45 -21.04
N GLY A 163 8.48 24.73 -20.36
CA GLY A 163 7.16 24.36 -20.91
C GLY A 163 6.23 25.55 -21.14
N GLY A 164 6.31 26.59 -20.28
CA GLY A 164 5.52 27.82 -20.43
C GLY A 164 5.97 28.73 -21.58
N LEU A 165 7.18 28.51 -22.14
CA LEU A 165 7.70 29.23 -23.32
C LEU A 165 7.51 28.42 -24.59
N LEU A 166 7.56 27.08 -24.52
CA LEU A 166 7.31 26.20 -25.66
C LEU A 166 5.89 26.36 -26.24
N VAL A 167 4.88 26.54 -25.39
CA VAL A 167 3.49 26.76 -25.85
C VAL A 167 3.32 28.09 -26.61
N PRO A 168 3.70 29.26 -26.06
CA PRO A 168 3.57 30.52 -26.79
C PRO A 168 4.52 30.61 -27.99
N ILE A 169 5.74 30.07 -27.91
CA ILE A 169 6.67 30.04 -29.06
C ILE A 169 6.12 29.15 -30.18
N GLY A 170 5.62 27.95 -29.86
CA GLY A 170 5.04 27.05 -30.84
C GLY A 170 3.81 27.65 -31.54
N LEU A 171 2.97 28.36 -30.78
CA LEU A 171 1.80 29.05 -31.32
C LEU A 171 2.19 30.18 -32.29
N ALA A 172 3.18 31.00 -31.91
CA ALA A 172 3.66 32.11 -32.74
C ALA A 172 4.23 31.63 -34.08
N PHE A 173 5.03 30.56 -34.07
CA PHE A 173 5.58 29.98 -35.29
C PHE A 173 4.49 29.39 -36.21
N THR A 174 3.47 28.77 -35.63
CA THR A 174 2.36 28.19 -36.41
C THR A 174 1.55 29.28 -37.13
N LEU A 175 1.27 30.38 -36.44
CA LEU A 175 0.57 31.53 -37.02
C LEU A 175 1.39 32.20 -38.13
N ALA A 176 2.69 32.41 -37.90
CA ALA A 176 3.58 32.98 -38.90
C ALA A 176 3.65 32.11 -40.17
N GLY A 177 3.80 30.79 -40.03
CA GLY A 177 3.80 29.85 -41.14
C GLY A 177 2.49 29.85 -41.93
N ALA A 178 1.35 29.91 -41.23
CA ALA A 178 0.03 29.97 -41.86
C ALA A 178 -0.15 31.25 -42.69
N VAL A 179 0.24 32.41 -42.16
CA VAL A 179 0.16 33.69 -42.90
C VAL A 179 1.04 33.66 -44.15
N VAL A 180 2.29 33.19 -44.03
CA VAL A 180 3.21 33.08 -45.17
C VAL A 180 2.66 32.10 -46.22
N GLY A 181 2.11 30.96 -45.82
CA GLY A 181 1.49 29.99 -46.74
C GLY A 181 0.28 30.56 -47.46
N VAL A 182 -0.56 31.34 -46.78
CA VAL A 182 -1.72 32.02 -47.39
C VAL A 182 -1.27 33.11 -48.37
N VAL A 183 -0.25 33.91 -48.02
CA VAL A 183 0.28 34.93 -48.93
C VAL A 183 0.96 34.29 -50.15
N ALA A 184 1.72 33.21 -49.96
CA ALA A 184 2.37 32.49 -51.05
C ALA A 184 1.37 31.81 -51.99
N SER A 185 0.26 31.26 -51.47
CA SER A 185 -0.81 30.66 -52.28
C SER A 185 -1.67 31.69 -53.00
N ARG A 186 -1.76 32.92 -52.48
CA ARG A 186 -2.42 34.05 -53.15
C ARG A 186 -1.54 34.74 -54.20
N ARG A 187 -0.23 34.47 -54.24
CA ARG A 187 0.59 34.94 -55.35
C ARG A 187 0.19 34.16 -56.61
N PRO A 188 -0.24 34.84 -57.69
CA PRO A 188 -0.44 34.17 -58.96
C PRO A 188 0.87 33.50 -59.34
N ARG A 189 0.83 32.20 -59.58
CA ARG A 189 1.96 31.50 -60.20
C ARG A 189 2.18 32.16 -61.54
N THR A 190 3.14 33.07 -61.66
CA THR A 190 3.73 33.41 -62.95
C THR A 190 4.40 32.13 -63.39
N VAL A 191 3.70 31.35 -64.22
CA VAL A 191 4.23 30.19 -64.92
C VAL A 191 5.31 30.71 -65.87
N PRO A 192 6.61 30.49 -65.59
CA PRO A 192 7.64 30.80 -66.56
C PRO A 192 7.77 29.56 -67.44
N GLY A 193 7.32 29.66 -68.70
CA GLY A 193 7.68 28.68 -69.72
C GLY A 193 6.52 27.99 -70.44
N ALA A 194 5.64 28.76 -71.05
CA ALA A 194 5.02 28.35 -72.32
C ALA A 194 5.76 29.08 -73.46
N ALA A 195 6.94 28.58 -73.81
CA ALA A 195 7.67 28.98 -75.01
C ALA A 195 8.37 27.75 -75.60
N ARG A 196 7.59 26.90 -76.28
CA ARG A 196 8.13 25.94 -77.25
C ARG A 196 7.07 25.50 -78.26
N ARG A 197 6.81 26.34 -79.26
CA ARG A 197 6.88 26.04 -80.70
C ARG A 197 6.35 27.21 -81.51
#